data_AF-A0A812KI66-F1
#
_entry.id   AF-A0A812KI66-F1
#
_cell.length_a   1.000
_cell.length_b   1.000
_cell.length_c   1.000
_cell.angle_alpha   90.00
_cell.angle_beta   90.00
_cell.angle_gamma   90.00
#
_symmetry.space_group_name_H-M   'P 1'
#
loop_
_entity.id
_entity.type
_entity.pdbx_description
1 polymer ?
#
loop_
_entity_poly.entity_id
_entity_poly.type
_entity_poly.pdbx_seq_one_letter_code
_entity_poly.pdbx_strand_id
1 'polypeptide(L)'
;MHASGWHLQEKWWLVISFDLLHRERAADTRFDLGAHAQWLYFGVVLPGESDYNAVTTPMPLQAHVNKDSLRIDMEIKFPKKEKKAQKKLENRTSFTGSMLSSVFSEQKYPEPVYFQSVDCVGIPNFLSHQECTKIIDFAEMQGFSLQNRHRVLNMMWTDLIDPFLAEALWEVCGLSWFLRNLSIDGQVPCGLNDVIRIQKYGPGGLFGRHTDQPVKRADGRTSKYSLRVFLNSSAGKEFEGGLSAFHVAFRPKPVVFEPEEGLALIYPQGEYCQVQEEMEVHNGKK
;
A
#
# COMPACT_ATOMS: atom_id res chain seq x y z
N MET A 1 -18.82 -40.64 4.94
CA MET A 1 -17.88 -39.90 4.07
C MET A 1 -18.65 -38.78 3.39
N HIS A 2 -18.61 -37.57 3.91
CA HIS A 2 -19.01 -36.37 3.17
C HIS A 2 -17.85 -35.38 3.29
N ALA A 3 -17.04 -35.35 2.25
CA ALA A 3 -16.07 -34.30 2.00
C ALA A 3 -16.55 -33.51 0.78
N SER A 4 -16.15 -32.24 0.75
CA SER A 4 -16.32 -31.22 -0.30
C SER A 4 -17.64 -30.42 -0.26
N GLY A 5 -17.63 -29.09 -0.42
CA GLY A 5 -16.58 -28.23 -0.95
C GLY A 5 -16.40 -26.94 -0.15
N TRP A 6 -15.20 -26.72 0.35
CA TRP A 6 -14.70 -25.36 0.56
C TRP A 6 -14.66 -24.72 -0.82
N HIS A 7 -15.56 -23.76 -1.08
CA HIS A 7 -15.47 -22.94 -2.28
C HIS A 7 -14.15 -22.17 -2.20
N LEU A 8 -13.20 -22.48 -3.10
CA LEU A 8 -12.06 -21.59 -3.32
C LEU A 8 -12.64 -20.29 -3.85
N GLN A 9 -12.71 -19.27 -2.99
CA GLN A 9 -12.97 -17.91 -3.45
C GLN A 9 -11.77 -17.44 -4.26
N GLU A 10 -12.03 -16.98 -5.48
CA GLU A 10 -11.03 -16.35 -6.32
C GLU A 10 -10.57 -15.03 -5.70
N LYS A 11 -9.38 -14.56 -6.07
CA LYS A 11 -8.73 -13.43 -5.41
C LYS A 11 -8.34 -12.32 -6.39
N TRP A 12 -8.50 -11.06 -5.99
CA TRP A 12 -8.15 -9.88 -6.81
C TRP A 12 -7.29 -8.84 -6.08
N TRP A 13 -6.65 -7.94 -6.85
CA TRP A 13 -5.75 -6.88 -6.36
C TRP A 13 -6.20 -5.46 -6.70
N LEU A 14 -5.69 -4.46 -6.00
CA LEU A 14 -5.79 -3.05 -6.38
C LEU A 14 -4.59 -2.62 -7.24
N VAL A 15 -4.80 -1.73 -8.22
CA VAL A 15 -3.70 -0.99 -8.88
C VAL A 15 -3.45 0.30 -8.13
N ILE A 16 -2.20 0.57 -7.74
CA ILE A 16 -1.87 1.79 -7.00
C ILE A 16 -1.24 2.82 -7.93
N SER A 17 -1.68 4.06 -7.82
CA SER A 17 -0.95 5.22 -8.32
C SER A 17 -0.79 6.29 -7.24
N PHE A 18 0.41 6.86 -7.12
CA PHE A 18 0.73 7.99 -6.26
C PHE A 18 0.92 9.26 -7.10
N ASP A 19 0.45 10.42 -6.65
CA ASP A 19 0.70 11.74 -7.28
C ASP A 19 1.69 12.57 -6.42
N LEU A 20 2.74 13.19 -6.97
CA LEU A 20 3.97 13.63 -6.25
C LEU A 20 4.49 15.05 -6.53
N LEU A 21 5.02 15.79 -5.49
CA LEU A 21 5.88 17.00 -5.67
C LEU A 21 7.11 17.39 -4.84
N HIS A 22 8.03 18.09 -5.53
CA HIS A 22 9.32 18.64 -5.09
C HIS A 22 9.41 20.17 -4.95
N ARG A 23 10.35 20.60 -4.09
CA ARG A 23 10.80 21.98 -3.81
C ARG A 23 12.22 22.19 -4.37
N GLU A 24 12.46 23.23 -5.17
CA GLU A 24 13.80 23.51 -5.72
C GLU A 24 14.81 24.00 -4.65
N ARG A 25 16.03 23.46 -4.68
CA ARG A 25 17.25 24.18 -4.29
C ARG A 25 18.32 24.05 -5.38
N ALA A 26 18.94 25.19 -5.65
CA ALA A 26 19.94 25.41 -6.68
C ALA A 26 21.22 24.57 -6.51
N ALA A 27 21.84 24.30 -7.65
CA ALA A 27 23.04 23.52 -7.88
C ALA A 27 24.30 24.02 -7.14
N ASP A 28 25.24 23.11 -6.89
CA ASP A 28 26.56 23.24 -7.54
C ASP A 28 27.36 21.90 -7.53
N THR A 29 27.77 21.50 -8.74
CA THR A 29 29.06 20.91 -9.19
C THR A 29 29.89 20.01 -8.24
N ARG A 30 30.57 18.94 -8.64
CA ARG A 30 30.94 18.31 -9.92
C ARG A 30 31.82 17.07 -9.60
N PHE A 31 31.81 16.09 -10.51
CA PHE A 31 32.91 15.16 -10.89
C PHE A 31 33.36 14.09 -9.88
N ASP A 32 33.77 12.87 -10.27
CA ASP A 32 33.64 12.07 -11.49
C ASP A 32 34.24 10.68 -11.21
N LEU A 33 33.84 9.70 -12.04
CA LEU A 33 34.57 8.51 -12.51
C LEU A 33 35.12 7.42 -11.56
N GLY A 34 34.86 6.18 -11.98
CA GLY A 34 35.81 5.05 -11.92
C GLY A 34 35.30 3.86 -11.10
N ALA A 35 34.56 2.93 -11.70
CA ALA A 35 35.08 1.74 -12.38
C ALA A 35 35.93 0.82 -11.47
N HIS A 36 35.42 -0.38 -11.15
CA HIS A 36 35.95 -1.68 -11.62
C HIS A 36 35.42 -2.84 -10.78
N ALA A 37 34.97 -3.88 -11.49
CA ALA A 37 34.67 -5.20 -10.97
C ALA A 37 35.95 -5.97 -10.61
N GLN A 38 35.90 -6.86 -9.60
CA GLN A 38 36.52 -8.18 -9.70
C GLN A 38 36.00 -9.17 -8.66
N TRP A 39 36.29 -10.44 -8.94
CA TRP A 39 35.54 -11.66 -8.65
C TRP A 39 36.11 -12.49 -7.47
N LEU A 40 35.25 -13.39 -6.97
CA LEU A 40 35.51 -14.75 -6.43
C LEU A 40 36.38 -14.92 -5.17
N TYR A 41 35.87 -15.66 -4.16
CA TYR A 41 36.09 -17.11 -4.05
C TYR A 41 35.27 -17.77 -2.93
N PHE A 42 35.07 -19.09 -3.11
CA PHE A 42 34.26 -20.05 -2.38
C PHE A 42 34.72 -20.39 -0.95
N GLY A 43 33.77 -20.90 -0.14
CA GLY A 43 34.04 -21.77 1.01
C GLY A 43 32.76 -22.36 1.62
N VAL A 44 32.49 -23.63 1.35
CA VAL A 44 31.41 -24.44 1.96
C VAL A 44 32.02 -25.34 3.02
N VAL A 45 31.46 -25.38 4.25
CA VAL A 45 31.54 -26.52 5.17
C VAL A 45 30.28 -26.58 6.06
N LEU A 46 29.62 -27.74 6.09
CA LEU A 46 28.71 -28.28 7.12
C LEU A 46 29.24 -29.71 7.44
N PRO A 47 28.71 -30.50 8.41
CA PRO A 47 27.69 -30.27 9.47
C PRO A 47 28.12 -30.79 10.87
N GLY A 48 27.23 -30.74 11.87
CA GLY A 48 27.36 -31.54 13.12
C GLY A 48 26.22 -31.35 14.14
N GLU A 49 25.57 -32.47 14.48
CA GLU A 49 24.61 -32.86 15.56
C GLU A 49 24.89 -32.32 16.99
N SER A 50 24.07 -32.39 18.07
CA SER A 50 22.77 -32.98 18.47
C SER A 50 22.31 -32.38 19.84
N ASP A 51 21.12 -32.80 20.32
CA ASP A 51 20.71 -33.08 21.73
C ASP A 51 19.55 -32.32 22.43
N TYR A 52 18.42 -33.06 22.57
CA TYR A 52 17.59 -33.43 23.73
C TYR A 52 17.00 -32.43 24.78
N ASN A 53 15.63 -32.43 24.78
CA ASN A 53 14.61 -32.54 25.86
C ASN A 53 14.53 -31.62 27.10
N ALA A 54 13.31 -31.07 27.35
CA ALA A 54 12.49 -31.34 28.56
C ALA A 54 11.04 -30.80 28.43
N VAL A 55 10.05 -31.67 28.69
CA VAL A 55 8.60 -31.41 28.78
C VAL A 55 8.21 -31.29 30.26
N THR A 56 7.35 -30.33 30.62
CA THR A 56 6.73 -30.23 31.96
C THR A 56 5.21 -30.36 31.84
N THR A 57 4.62 -31.24 32.67
CA THR A 57 3.18 -31.52 32.78
C THR A 57 2.50 -30.53 33.76
N PRO A 58 1.24 -30.11 33.51
CA PRO A 58 0.44 -29.39 34.52
C PRO A 58 -0.51 -30.32 35.30
N MET A 59 -0.72 -30.01 36.59
CA MET A 59 -1.72 -30.65 37.48
C MET A 59 -3.16 -30.26 37.10
N PRO A 60 -4.18 -31.10 37.39
CA PRO A 60 -5.56 -30.85 36.97
C PRO A 60 -6.31 -29.85 37.88
N LEU A 61 -7.07 -28.94 37.28
CA LEU A 61 -8.07 -28.09 37.95
C LEU A 61 -9.29 -28.93 38.35
N GLN A 62 -9.72 -28.88 39.61
CA GLN A 62 -11.03 -29.43 40.03
C GLN A 62 -12.10 -28.33 39.96
N ALA A 63 -13.17 -28.58 39.21
CA ALA A 63 -14.37 -27.75 39.19
C ALA A 63 -15.40 -28.31 40.17
N HIS A 64 -15.92 -27.47 41.08
CA HIS A 64 -17.01 -27.85 41.97
C HIS A 64 -18.32 -27.29 41.43
N VAL A 65 -19.24 -28.20 41.10
CA VAL A 65 -20.56 -27.90 40.52
C VAL A 65 -21.64 -28.14 41.56
N ASN A 66 -22.48 -27.14 41.83
CA ASN A 66 -23.71 -27.29 42.62
C ASN A 66 -24.94 -27.01 41.75
N LYS A 67 -26.11 -27.43 42.24
CA LYS A 67 -27.38 -27.49 41.50
C LYS A 67 -27.74 -26.18 40.77
N ASP A 68 -27.39 -25.02 41.33
CA ASP A 68 -27.69 -23.71 40.75
C ASP A 68 -26.43 -22.82 40.55
N SER A 69 -25.21 -23.38 40.66
CA SER A 69 -23.98 -22.59 40.46
C SER A 69 -22.76 -23.44 40.10
N LEU A 70 -21.98 -22.97 39.12
CA LEU A 70 -20.66 -23.48 38.77
C LEU A 70 -19.59 -22.50 39.26
N ARG A 71 -18.66 -22.94 40.12
CA ARG A 71 -17.47 -22.16 40.50
C ARG A 71 -16.25 -22.73 39.78
N ILE A 72 -15.59 -21.91 38.98
CA ILE A 72 -14.32 -22.21 38.32
C ILE A 72 -13.26 -21.31 38.96
N ASP A 73 -12.35 -21.90 39.73
CA ASP A 73 -11.20 -21.19 40.27
C ASP A 73 -10.10 -21.15 39.20
N MET A 74 -9.93 -20.00 38.53
CA MET A 74 -8.83 -19.77 37.58
C MET A 74 -7.67 -19.02 38.27
N GLU A 75 -6.53 -19.68 38.43
CA GLU A 75 -5.28 -19.03 38.83
C GLU A 75 -4.53 -18.54 37.58
N ILE A 76 -4.52 -17.23 37.31
CA ILE A 76 -3.71 -16.63 36.24
C ILE A 76 -2.32 -16.31 36.80
N LYS A 77 -1.33 -17.17 36.51
CA LYS A 77 0.07 -16.91 36.86
C LYS A 77 0.69 -15.97 35.81
N PHE A 78 0.90 -14.71 36.19
CA PHE A 78 1.71 -13.79 35.40
C PHE A 78 3.18 -14.23 35.43
N PRO A 79 3.87 -14.33 34.28
CA PRO A 79 5.27 -14.73 34.25
C PRO A 79 6.12 -13.71 35.01
N LYS A 80 6.94 -14.19 35.95
CA LYS A 80 7.92 -13.36 36.67
C LYS A 80 8.95 -12.83 35.67
N LYS A 81 9.19 -11.51 35.67
CA LYS A 81 10.28 -10.88 34.91
C LYS A 81 11.63 -11.43 35.41
N GLU A 82 12.18 -12.41 34.70
CA GLU A 82 13.59 -12.74 34.84
C GLU A 82 14.42 -11.67 34.13
N LYS A 83 15.25 -10.94 34.89
CA LYS A 83 16.37 -10.19 34.32
C LYS A 83 17.46 -11.18 33.93
N LYS A 84 17.48 -11.63 32.67
CA LYS A 84 18.64 -12.29 32.07
C LYS A 84 18.91 -11.77 30.67
N ALA A 85 20.20 -11.66 30.38
CA ALA A 85 20.83 -10.87 29.32
C ALA A 85 20.23 -11.08 27.92
N GLN A 86 20.20 -9.98 27.15
CA GLN A 86 19.90 -9.95 25.73
C GLN A 86 20.73 -11.00 24.98
N LYS A 87 20.08 -12.12 24.63
CA LYS A 87 20.52 -12.99 23.56
C LYS A 87 19.45 -12.92 22.47
N LYS A 88 19.81 -12.17 21.44
CA LYS A 88 19.06 -11.91 20.21
C LYS A 88 18.66 -13.27 19.58
N LEU A 89 17.41 -13.66 19.76
CA LEU A 89 16.83 -14.80 19.06
C LEU A 89 16.37 -14.29 17.70
N GLU A 90 17.25 -14.45 16.71
CA GLU A 90 16.94 -14.22 15.31
C GLU A 90 15.95 -15.29 14.85
N ASN A 91 14.66 -14.94 14.87
CA ASN A 91 13.66 -15.66 14.07
C ASN A 91 13.96 -15.38 12.60
N ARG A 92 14.46 -16.41 11.94
CA ARG A 92 14.86 -16.44 10.54
C ARG A 92 13.62 -16.59 9.66
N THR A 93 12.89 -15.49 9.50
CA THR A 93 12.32 -15.06 8.22
C THR A 93 12.82 -13.64 8.02
N SER A 94 14.03 -13.53 7.48
CA SER A 94 14.59 -12.24 7.08
C SER A 94 13.82 -11.74 5.85
N PHE A 95 12.62 -11.21 6.07
CA PHE A 95 12.04 -10.26 5.13
C PHE A 95 12.78 -8.95 5.37
N THR A 96 13.90 -8.78 4.69
CA THR A 96 14.53 -7.46 4.57
C THR A 96 13.56 -6.61 3.77
N GLY A 97 12.68 -5.87 4.45
CA GLY A 97 11.74 -4.95 3.81
C GLY A 97 12.46 -3.95 2.90
N SER A 98 11.73 -3.38 1.95
CA SER A 98 12.27 -2.31 1.12
C SER A 98 12.46 -1.02 1.92
N MET A 99 13.18 -0.06 1.34
CA MET A 99 13.30 1.28 1.94
C MET A 99 11.91 1.91 2.14
N LEU A 100 11.01 1.76 1.17
CA LEU A 100 9.67 2.35 1.23
C LEU A 100 8.71 1.58 2.13
N SER A 101 8.83 0.26 2.28
CA SER A 101 7.97 -0.46 3.22
C SER A 101 8.25 -0.06 4.67
N SER A 102 9.50 0.33 4.98
CA SER A 102 9.90 0.80 6.31
C SER A 102 9.34 2.18 6.69
N VAL A 103 8.71 2.87 5.73
CA VAL A 103 8.10 4.19 5.93
C VAL A 103 6.91 4.09 6.89
N PHE A 104 6.18 2.97 6.87
CA PHE A 104 5.02 2.73 7.73
C PHE A 104 5.45 1.95 8.97
N SER A 105 5.38 2.59 10.15
CA SER A 105 5.80 1.98 11.42
C SER A 105 4.64 1.59 12.34
N GLU A 106 3.46 2.16 12.13
CA GLU A 106 2.30 1.98 12.99
C GLU A 106 1.11 1.44 12.20
N GLN A 107 0.45 0.42 12.75
CA GLN A 107 -0.76 -0.15 12.17
C GLN A 107 -1.89 0.88 12.20
N LYS A 108 -2.49 1.14 11.04
CA LYS A 108 -3.61 2.07 10.87
C LYS A 108 -4.94 1.34 10.68
N TYR A 109 -6.02 2.05 11.01
CA TYR A 109 -7.40 1.63 10.78
C TYR A 109 -8.17 2.80 10.17
N PRO A 110 -8.11 2.96 8.84
CA PRO A 110 -8.66 4.14 8.19
C PRO A 110 -10.18 4.27 8.36
N GLU A 111 -10.66 5.51 8.52
CA GLU A 111 -12.08 5.86 8.50
C GLU A 111 -12.49 6.32 7.09
N PRO A 112 -13.34 5.57 6.37
CA PRO A 112 -13.68 5.86 4.99
C PRO A 112 -14.80 6.91 4.86
N VAL A 113 -14.76 7.68 3.78
CA VAL A 113 -15.84 8.57 3.31
C VAL A 113 -16.33 8.07 1.97
N TYR A 114 -17.63 7.77 1.83
CA TYR A 114 -18.17 7.25 0.58
C TYR A 114 -18.83 8.33 -0.28
N PHE A 115 -18.38 8.45 -1.52
CA PHE A 115 -18.89 9.36 -2.54
C PHE A 115 -19.81 8.61 -3.50
N GLN A 116 -21.05 8.38 -3.03
CA GLN A 116 -22.09 7.61 -3.74
C GLN A 116 -22.28 8.00 -5.21
N SER A 117 -22.11 9.28 -5.54
CA SER A 117 -22.35 9.77 -6.91
C SER A 117 -21.37 9.25 -7.96
N VAL A 118 -20.22 8.70 -7.56
CA VAL A 118 -19.14 8.26 -8.46
C VAL A 118 -18.56 6.90 -8.06
N ASP A 119 -19.25 6.17 -7.18
CA ASP A 119 -18.80 4.91 -6.59
C ASP A 119 -17.32 4.94 -6.15
N CYS A 120 -16.96 5.97 -5.40
CA CYS A 120 -15.60 6.20 -4.92
C CYS A 120 -15.59 6.26 -3.39
N VAL A 121 -14.59 5.63 -2.77
CA VAL A 121 -14.30 5.73 -1.34
C VAL A 121 -13.06 6.59 -1.16
N GLY A 122 -13.18 7.68 -0.39
CA GLY A 122 -12.04 8.41 0.11
C GLY A 122 -11.59 7.89 1.47
N ILE A 123 -10.29 7.89 1.70
CA ILE A 123 -9.66 7.54 2.97
C ILE A 123 -8.73 8.70 3.34
N PRO A 124 -9.21 9.68 4.14
CA PRO A 124 -8.39 10.77 4.62
C PRO A 124 -7.28 10.25 5.53
N ASN A 125 -6.14 10.96 5.56
CA ASN A 125 -4.98 10.60 6.39
C ASN A 125 -4.50 9.14 6.17
N PHE A 126 -4.70 8.60 4.97
CA PHE A 126 -4.21 7.26 4.62
C PHE A 126 -2.68 7.21 4.77
N LEU A 127 -2.01 8.24 4.27
CA LEU A 127 -0.61 8.52 4.54
C LEU A 127 -0.47 9.80 5.36
N SER A 128 0.57 9.84 6.18
CA SER A 128 1.01 11.04 6.90
C SER A 128 1.97 11.85 6.04
N HIS A 129 2.11 13.13 6.35
CA HIS A 129 3.06 14.04 5.70
C HIS A 129 4.49 13.47 5.59
N GLN A 130 4.99 12.81 6.65
CA GLN A 130 6.34 12.22 6.62
C GLN A 130 6.44 11.03 5.68
N GLU A 131 5.39 10.22 5.58
CA GLU A 131 5.34 9.06 4.69
C GLU A 131 5.26 9.53 3.23
N CYS A 132 4.40 10.51 2.96
CA CYS A 132 4.32 11.19 1.68
C CYS A 132 5.68 11.74 1.26
N THR A 133 6.33 12.57 2.08
CA THR A 133 7.64 13.16 1.79
C THR A 133 8.70 12.10 1.45
N LYS A 134 8.76 10.99 2.21
CA LYS A 134 9.74 9.92 1.93
C LYS A 134 9.48 9.21 0.60
N ILE A 135 8.22 8.95 0.26
CA ILE A 135 7.85 8.40 -1.06
C ILE A 135 8.24 9.39 -2.14
N ILE A 136 8.04 10.69 -1.88
CA ILE A 136 8.40 11.75 -2.81
C ILE A 136 9.90 11.76 -3.11
N ASP A 137 10.70 11.85 -2.07
CA ASP A 137 12.16 11.92 -2.17
C ASP A 137 12.73 10.70 -2.88
N PHE A 138 12.18 9.51 -2.61
CA PHE A 138 12.58 8.28 -3.27
C PHE A 138 12.30 8.30 -4.77
N ALA A 139 11.10 8.73 -5.18
CA ALA A 139 10.72 8.77 -6.59
C ALA A 139 11.53 9.81 -7.38
N GLU A 140 11.81 10.97 -6.78
CA GLU A 140 12.69 11.99 -7.39
C GLU A 140 14.11 11.46 -7.57
N MET A 141 14.62 10.70 -6.59
CA MET A 141 15.93 10.05 -6.69
C MET A 141 15.98 8.99 -7.78
N GLN A 142 14.89 8.22 -7.97
CA GLN A 142 14.78 7.24 -9.05
C GLN A 142 14.64 7.89 -10.43
N GLY A 143 14.08 9.10 -10.48
CA GLY A 143 13.84 9.86 -11.69
C GLY A 143 12.55 9.45 -12.40
N PHE A 144 12.10 10.33 -13.30
CA PHE A 144 10.84 10.20 -14.01
C PHE A 144 11.02 10.12 -15.52
N SER A 145 10.14 9.36 -16.17
CA SER A 145 9.98 9.33 -17.62
C SER A 145 8.87 10.31 -18.04
N LEU A 146 9.18 11.22 -18.96
CA LEU A 146 8.18 12.12 -19.53
C LEU A 146 7.27 11.37 -20.52
N GLN A 147 5.97 11.55 -20.35
CA GLN A 147 4.95 11.09 -21.28
C GLN A 147 4.12 12.27 -21.75
N ASN A 148 4.26 12.60 -23.03
CA ASN A 148 3.53 13.70 -23.65
C ASN A 148 2.77 13.20 -24.88
N ARG A 149 1.45 13.45 -24.90
CA ARG A 149 0.59 13.42 -26.08
C ARG A 149 -0.22 14.72 -26.08
N HIS A 150 0.04 15.54 -27.09
CA HIS A 150 -0.51 16.88 -27.23
C HIS A 150 -1.99 16.98 -26.81
N ARG A 151 -2.28 17.86 -25.84
CA ARG A 151 -3.62 18.16 -25.26
C ARG A 151 -4.38 17.01 -24.59
N VAL A 152 -3.82 15.80 -24.56
CA VAL A 152 -4.47 14.61 -23.96
C VAL A 152 -3.70 14.11 -22.76
N LEU A 153 -2.38 14.28 -22.75
CA LEU A 153 -1.52 13.71 -21.73
C LEU A 153 -0.25 14.55 -21.65
N ASN A 154 0.05 15.06 -20.47
CA ASN A 154 1.33 15.68 -20.18
C ASN A 154 1.66 15.36 -18.73
N MET A 155 2.40 14.28 -18.52
CA MET A 155 2.77 13.82 -17.19
C MET A 155 4.16 13.20 -17.21
N MET A 156 4.76 13.14 -16.04
CA MET A 156 5.94 12.37 -15.72
C MET A 156 5.50 11.16 -14.91
N TRP A 157 6.12 10.00 -15.10
CA TRP A 157 5.86 8.85 -14.25
C TRP A 157 7.10 8.00 -14.00
N THR A 158 7.07 7.25 -12.91
CA THR A 158 8.04 6.20 -12.60
C THR A 158 7.30 5.02 -11.99
N ASP A 159 7.60 3.80 -12.43
CA ASP A 159 7.02 2.60 -11.84
C ASP A 159 8.00 2.04 -10.79
N LEU A 160 7.48 1.84 -9.59
CA LEU A 160 8.16 1.15 -8.50
C LEU A 160 7.71 -0.31 -8.51
N ILE A 161 8.65 -1.23 -8.69
CA ILE A 161 8.37 -2.67 -8.51
C ILE A 161 8.79 -3.01 -7.08
N ASP A 162 7.84 -2.88 -6.15
CA ASP A 162 8.10 -3.04 -4.72
C ASP A 162 6.97 -3.83 -4.04
N PRO A 163 7.09 -5.17 -3.96
CA PRO A 163 6.10 -6.00 -3.29
C PRO A 163 6.03 -5.73 -1.78
N PHE A 164 7.10 -5.25 -1.15
CA PHE A 164 7.10 -4.94 0.28
C PHE A 164 6.32 -3.65 0.57
N LEU A 165 6.44 -2.64 -0.30
CA LEU A 165 5.61 -1.44 -0.23
C LEU A 165 4.12 -1.79 -0.44
N ALA A 166 3.82 -2.62 -1.44
CA ALA A 166 2.46 -3.10 -1.70
C ALA A 166 1.88 -3.84 -0.48
N GLU A 167 2.67 -4.71 0.16
CA GLU A 167 2.26 -5.43 1.38
C GLU A 167 2.08 -4.49 2.57
N ALA A 168 2.96 -3.49 2.75
CA ALA A 168 2.84 -2.53 3.85
C ALA A 168 1.61 -1.61 3.70
N LEU A 169 1.30 -1.17 2.48
CA LEU A 169 0.06 -0.44 2.19
C LEU A 169 -1.17 -1.33 2.42
N TRP A 170 -1.07 -2.62 2.10
CA TRP A 170 -2.16 -3.57 2.30
C TRP A 170 -2.42 -3.84 3.78
N GLU A 171 -1.41 -4.26 4.53
CA GLU A 171 -1.54 -4.65 5.93
C GLU A 171 -1.41 -3.46 6.87
N VAL A 172 -0.27 -2.76 6.86
CA VAL A 172 0.06 -1.72 7.85
C VAL A 172 -0.83 -0.49 7.71
N CYS A 173 -1.15 -0.06 6.48
CA CYS A 173 -2.08 1.06 6.27
C CYS A 173 -3.56 0.65 6.40
N GLY A 174 -3.85 -0.63 6.69
CA GLY A 174 -5.17 -1.10 7.08
C GLY A 174 -6.16 -1.35 5.93
N LEU A 175 -5.69 -1.46 4.68
CA LEU A 175 -6.56 -1.80 3.54
C LEU A 175 -7.12 -3.22 3.65
N SER A 176 -6.30 -4.18 4.11
CA SER A 176 -6.70 -5.57 4.34
C SER A 176 -7.88 -5.64 5.32
N TRP A 177 -7.78 -4.88 6.41
CA TRP A 177 -8.85 -4.73 7.37
C TRP A 177 -10.07 -4.06 6.73
N PHE A 178 -9.90 -2.90 6.10
CA PHE A 178 -11.00 -2.14 5.50
C PHE A 178 -11.81 -2.99 4.50
N LEU A 179 -11.13 -3.75 3.66
CA LEU A 179 -11.72 -4.51 2.56
C LEU A 179 -12.08 -5.97 2.93
N ARG A 180 -11.88 -6.39 4.18
CA ARG A 180 -12.05 -7.81 4.63
C ARG A 180 -13.42 -8.43 4.36
N ASN A 181 -14.47 -7.60 4.26
CA ASN A 181 -15.85 -8.03 4.03
C ASN A 181 -16.32 -7.79 2.59
N LEU A 182 -15.46 -7.27 1.71
CA LEU A 182 -15.81 -7.01 0.33
C LEU A 182 -15.74 -8.32 -0.47
N SER A 183 -16.78 -8.59 -1.25
CA SER A 183 -16.77 -9.66 -2.26
C SER A 183 -17.45 -9.18 -3.53
N ILE A 184 -16.86 -9.53 -4.67
CA ILE A 184 -17.29 -9.09 -6.00
C ILE A 184 -17.16 -10.28 -6.93
N ASP A 185 -18.24 -10.65 -7.61
CA ASP A 185 -18.28 -11.81 -8.51
C ASP A 185 -17.79 -13.12 -7.84
N GLY A 186 -18.04 -13.27 -6.53
CA GLY A 186 -17.55 -14.41 -5.74
C GLY A 186 -16.05 -14.37 -5.41
N GLN A 187 -15.36 -13.29 -5.78
CA GLN A 187 -13.96 -13.06 -5.50
C GLN A 187 -13.78 -12.17 -4.27
N VAL A 188 -12.62 -12.27 -3.62
CA VAL A 188 -12.24 -11.46 -2.45
C VAL A 188 -10.93 -10.71 -2.69
N PRO A 189 -10.76 -9.51 -2.14
CA PRO A 189 -9.52 -8.78 -2.29
C PRO A 189 -8.40 -9.46 -1.49
N CYS A 190 -7.18 -9.48 -2.03
CA CYS A 190 -6.07 -10.22 -1.45
C CYS A 190 -4.72 -9.50 -1.43
N GLY A 191 -4.70 -8.20 -1.74
CA GLY A 191 -3.47 -7.43 -1.83
C GLY A 191 -3.54 -6.30 -2.85
N LEU A 192 -2.37 -5.73 -3.10
CA LEU A 192 -2.14 -4.70 -4.11
C LEU A 192 -1.19 -5.24 -5.19
N ASN A 193 -1.21 -4.63 -6.36
CA ASN A 193 -0.21 -4.88 -7.39
C ASN A 193 1.17 -4.41 -6.90
N ASP A 194 2.20 -5.23 -7.11
CA ASP A 194 3.60 -4.91 -6.75
C ASP A 194 4.22 -3.84 -7.65
N VAL A 195 3.60 -3.55 -8.80
CA VAL A 195 3.93 -2.40 -9.65
C VAL A 195 3.07 -1.21 -9.22
N ILE A 196 3.73 -0.22 -8.62
CA ILE A 196 3.13 1.00 -8.11
C ILE A 196 3.63 2.17 -8.96
N ARG A 197 2.71 2.87 -9.60
CA ARG A 197 3.07 4.03 -10.43
C ARG A 197 3.09 5.30 -9.61
N ILE A 198 4.15 6.08 -9.73
CA ILE A 198 4.17 7.45 -9.21
C ILE A 198 4.08 8.40 -10.40
N GLN A 199 3.09 9.28 -10.38
CA GLN A 199 2.78 10.27 -11.41
C GLN A 199 3.12 11.65 -10.89
N LYS A 200 3.56 12.52 -11.81
CA LYS A 200 3.95 13.89 -11.53
C LYS A 200 3.55 14.78 -12.69
N TYR A 201 2.96 15.92 -12.39
CA TYR A 201 2.38 16.85 -13.33
C TYR A 201 3.00 18.23 -13.09
N GLY A 202 3.85 18.69 -14.01
CA GLY A 202 4.32 20.08 -13.97
C GLY A 202 3.28 21.06 -14.52
N PRO A 203 3.61 22.36 -14.65
CA PRO A 203 2.73 23.33 -15.31
C PRO A 203 2.37 22.88 -16.73
N GLY A 204 1.10 23.00 -17.10
CA GLY A 204 0.51 22.45 -18.33
C GLY A 204 0.31 20.93 -18.29
N GLY A 205 0.62 20.28 -17.17
CA GLY A 205 0.49 18.84 -16.96
C GLY A 205 -0.97 18.44 -16.76
N LEU A 206 -1.41 17.39 -17.44
CA LEU A 206 -2.80 16.92 -17.40
C LEU A 206 -2.89 15.44 -17.82
N PHE A 207 -4.00 14.80 -17.47
CA PHE A 207 -4.42 13.54 -18.04
C PHE A 207 -5.89 13.63 -18.45
N GLY A 208 -6.12 13.70 -19.76
CA GLY A 208 -7.46 13.76 -20.33
C GLY A 208 -8.31 12.53 -19.98
N ARG A 209 -9.59 12.63 -20.34
CA ARG A 209 -10.62 11.64 -19.97
C ARG A 209 -10.23 10.21 -20.32
N HIS A 210 -10.29 9.34 -19.33
CA HIS A 210 -9.96 7.93 -19.44
C HIS A 210 -10.77 7.09 -18.45
N THR A 211 -10.68 5.77 -18.60
CA THR A 211 -11.12 4.78 -17.61
C THR A 211 -9.96 3.85 -17.30
N ASP A 212 -9.86 3.44 -16.04
CA ASP A 212 -8.84 2.48 -15.61
C ASP A 212 -9.25 1.07 -16.01
N GLN A 213 -8.35 0.35 -16.67
CA GLN A 213 -8.62 -1.02 -17.13
C GLN A 213 -8.06 -2.06 -16.15
N PRO A 214 -8.74 -3.20 -15.96
CA PRO A 214 -8.23 -4.31 -15.17
C PRO A 214 -6.87 -4.81 -15.66
N VAL A 215 -5.94 -5.02 -14.74
CA VAL A 215 -4.64 -5.65 -14.98
C VAL A 215 -4.77 -7.14 -14.67
N LYS A 216 -4.51 -7.99 -15.66
CA LYS A 216 -4.44 -9.45 -15.49
C LYS A 216 -2.99 -9.89 -15.33
N ARG A 217 -2.72 -10.73 -14.33
CA ARG A 217 -1.38 -11.28 -14.10
C ARG A 217 -1.32 -12.77 -14.42
N ALA A 218 -0.09 -13.23 -14.64
CA ALA A 218 0.20 -14.61 -15.03
C ALA A 218 -0.22 -15.64 -13.95
N ASP A 219 -0.34 -15.21 -12.70
CA ASP A 219 -0.80 -16.04 -11.58
C ASP A 219 -2.33 -16.14 -11.47
N GLY A 220 -3.06 -15.61 -12.47
CA GLY A 220 -4.52 -15.67 -12.54
C GLY A 220 -5.24 -14.54 -11.80
N ARG A 221 -4.53 -13.71 -11.03
CA ARG A 221 -5.16 -12.56 -10.36
C ARG A 221 -5.48 -11.46 -11.37
N THR A 222 -6.62 -10.80 -11.15
CA THR A 222 -7.06 -9.66 -11.94
C THR A 222 -7.34 -8.50 -11.00
N SER A 223 -6.98 -7.26 -11.36
CA SER A 223 -7.37 -6.11 -10.57
C SER A 223 -8.81 -5.69 -10.83
N LYS A 224 -9.51 -5.24 -9.77
CA LYS A 224 -10.92 -4.81 -9.87
C LYS A 224 -11.12 -3.34 -9.52
N TYR A 225 -10.20 -2.76 -8.75
CA TYR A 225 -10.25 -1.39 -8.25
C TYR A 225 -8.89 -0.72 -8.41
N SER A 226 -8.91 0.60 -8.55
CA SER A 226 -7.75 1.46 -8.45
C SER A 226 -7.68 2.06 -7.05
N LEU A 227 -6.47 2.20 -6.53
CA LEU A 227 -6.10 2.98 -5.35
C LEU A 227 -5.26 4.16 -5.83
N ARG A 228 -5.78 5.38 -5.74
CA ARG A 228 -5.00 6.59 -5.95
C ARG A 228 -4.67 7.20 -4.61
N VAL A 229 -3.46 7.71 -4.42
CA VAL A 229 -3.10 8.45 -3.21
C VAL A 229 -2.39 9.73 -3.59
N PHE A 230 -2.89 10.86 -3.08
CA PHE A 230 -2.25 12.15 -3.26
C PHE A 230 -1.10 12.28 -2.26
N LEU A 231 0.13 12.51 -2.72
CA LEU A 231 1.28 12.67 -1.83
C LEU A 231 1.50 14.12 -1.41
N ASN A 232 0.73 15.07 -1.96
CA ASN A 232 0.92 16.49 -1.70
C ASN A 232 -0.41 17.24 -1.92
N SER A 233 -0.46 18.55 -1.60
CA SER A 233 -1.74 19.28 -1.57
C SER A 233 -1.75 20.58 -2.37
N SER A 234 -2.89 20.81 -3.04
CA SER A 234 -3.19 22.11 -3.68
C SER A 234 -3.46 23.23 -2.65
N ALA A 235 -4.08 22.90 -1.51
CA ALA A 235 -4.46 23.88 -0.48
C ALA A 235 -3.25 24.53 0.23
N GLY A 236 -2.09 23.85 0.21
CA GLY A 236 -0.82 24.36 0.75
C GLY A 236 -0.07 25.34 -0.17
N LYS A 237 -0.64 25.69 -1.34
CA LYS A 237 0.03 26.44 -2.42
C LYS A 237 1.27 25.74 -3.01
N GLU A 238 1.37 24.43 -2.88
CA GLU A 238 2.42 23.67 -3.55
C GLU A 238 2.21 23.65 -5.07
N PHE A 239 0.94 23.71 -5.49
CA PHE A 239 0.52 23.87 -6.87
C PHE A 239 -0.89 24.48 -6.98
N GLU A 240 -1.22 24.91 -8.19
CA GLU A 240 -2.54 25.43 -8.57
C GLU A 240 -3.10 24.60 -9.72
N GLY A 241 -4.41 24.33 -9.71
CA GLY A 241 -5.05 23.42 -10.67
C GLY A 241 -4.92 21.95 -10.23
N GLY A 242 -4.84 21.02 -11.19
CA GLY A 242 -4.56 19.61 -10.88
C GLY A 242 -5.70 18.84 -10.20
N LEU A 243 -6.95 19.31 -10.31
CA LEU A 243 -8.11 18.62 -9.74
C LEU A 243 -8.31 17.25 -10.39
N SER A 244 -8.73 16.26 -9.60
CA SER A 244 -9.19 14.98 -10.14
C SER A 244 -10.71 15.05 -10.35
N ALA A 245 -11.16 14.92 -11.59
CA ALA A 245 -12.57 15.09 -11.95
C ALA A 245 -13.18 13.78 -12.46
N PHE A 246 -14.31 13.39 -11.88
CA PHE A 246 -15.08 12.19 -12.22
C PHE A 246 -16.40 12.60 -12.90
N HIS A 247 -16.60 12.13 -14.13
CA HIS A 247 -17.68 12.52 -15.02
C HIS A 247 -18.84 11.54 -14.95
N VAL A 248 -19.89 11.91 -14.24
CA VAL A 248 -21.11 11.11 -14.10
C VAL A 248 -22.00 11.29 -15.32
N ALA A 249 -22.51 10.18 -15.87
CA ALA A 249 -23.45 10.21 -16.99
C ALA A 249 -24.66 11.10 -16.67
N PHE A 250 -25.11 11.89 -17.64
CA PHE A 250 -26.26 12.81 -17.52
C PHE A 250 -26.10 13.92 -16.47
N ARG A 251 -24.90 14.12 -15.90
CA ARG A 251 -24.58 15.26 -15.04
C ARG A 251 -23.67 16.24 -15.80
N PRO A 252 -24.03 17.52 -15.93
CA PRO A 252 -23.25 18.48 -16.72
C PRO A 252 -21.93 18.90 -16.05
N LYS A 253 -21.85 18.82 -14.71
CA LYS A 253 -20.66 19.14 -13.94
C LYS A 253 -20.06 17.87 -13.32
N PRO A 254 -18.74 17.64 -13.46
CA PRO A 254 -18.10 16.50 -12.81
C PRO A 254 -18.14 16.63 -11.29
N VAL A 255 -17.93 15.51 -10.61
CA VAL A 255 -17.54 15.49 -9.20
C VAL A 255 -16.04 15.70 -9.15
N VAL A 256 -15.58 16.71 -8.42
CA VAL A 256 -14.18 17.09 -8.34
C VAL A 256 -13.63 16.77 -6.97
N PHE A 257 -12.41 16.23 -6.94
CA PHE A 257 -11.62 16.02 -5.75
C PHE A 257 -10.42 16.96 -5.81
N GLU A 258 -10.29 17.78 -4.79
CA GLU A 258 -9.08 18.57 -4.57
C GLU A 258 -8.00 17.64 -4.01
N PRO A 259 -6.77 17.65 -4.58
CA PRO A 259 -5.69 16.86 -4.01
C PRO A 259 -5.36 17.35 -2.60
N GLU A 260 -5.54 16.45 -1.65
CA GLU A 260 -5.21 16.62 -0.24
C GLU A 260 -4.12 15.62 0.12
N GLU A 261 -3.03 16.09 0.73
CA GLU A 261 -1.90 15.23 1.08
C GLU A 261 -2.37 14.07 1.96
N GLY A 262 -1.97 12.86 1.57
CA GLY A 262 -2.30 11.64 2.30
C GLY A 262 -3.73 11.14 2.10
N LEU A 263 -4.58 11.82 1.32
CA LEU A 263 -5.88 11.30 0.93
C LEU A 263 -5.72 10.19 -0.11
N ALA A 264 -6.32 9.03 0.17
CA ALA A 264 -6.46 7.95 -0.79
C ALA A 264 -7.88 7.87 -1.35
N LEU A 265 -8.01 7.54 -2.63
CA LEU A 265 -9.26 7.26 -3.33
C LEU A 265 -9.25 5.81 -3.82
N ILE A 266 -10.30 5.07 -3.52
CA ILE A 266 -10.55 3.72 -4.04
C ILE A 266 -11.77 3.79 -4.94
N TYR A 267 -11.65 3.35 -6.19
CA TYR A 267 -12.73 3.38 -7.17
C TYR A 267 -12.61 2.20 -8.16
N PRO A 268 -13.73 1.73 -8.73
CA PRO A 268 -13.75 0.55 -9.59
C PRO A 268 -13.01 0.74 -10.92
N GLN A 269 -12.60 -0.38 -11.50
CA GLN A 269 -11.99 -0.47 -12.83
C GLN A 269 -12.94 -1.11 -13.85
N GLY A 270 -12.57 -1.01 -15.14
CA GLY A 270 -13.27 -1.66 -16.24
C GLY A 270 -14.64 -1.05 -16.50
N GLU A 271 -15.66 -1.90 -16.61
CA GLU A 271 -17.03 -1.50 -16.96
C GLU A 271 -17.68 -0.57 -15.93
N TYR A 272 -17.29 -0.72 -14.66
CA TYR A 272 -17.81 0.12 -13.57
C TYR A 272 -16.96 1.38 -13.34
N CYS A 273 -15.85 1.54 -14.05
CA CYS A 273 -14.97 2.69 -13.88
C CYS A 273 -15.64 3.97 -14.38
N GLN A 274 -15.79 4.95 -13.48
CA GLN A 274 -16.26 6.27 -13.86
C GLN A 274 -15.21 6.95 -14.75
N VAL A 275 -15.65 7.58 -15.84
CA VAL A 275 -14.76 8.38 -16.69
C VAL A 275 -14.12 9.47 -15.83
N GLN A 276 -12.80 9.53 -15.81
CA GLN A 276 -12.03 10.42 -14.97
C GLN A 276 -11.01 11.22 -15.76
N GLU A 277 -10.62 12.38 -15.26
CA GLU A 277 -9.56 13.22 -15.81
C GLU A 277 -8.75 13.87 -14.68
N GLU A 278 -7.44 14.05 -14.91
CA GLU A 278 -6.59 14.93 -14.14
C GLU A 278 -6.53 16.27 -14.86
N MET A 279 -7.15 17.28 -14.26
CA MET A 279 -7.20 18.63 -14.80
C MET A 279 -5.81 19.26 -14.83
N GLU A 280 -5.67 20.28 -15.66
CA GLU A 280 -4.39 20.94 -15.88
C GLU A 280 -3.82 21.54 -14.58
N VAL A 281 -2.54 21.29 -14.33
CA VAL A 281 -1.74 22.01 -13.33
C VAL A 281 -1.28 23.32 -13.93
N HIS A 282 -1.61 24.44 -13.31
CA HIS A 282 -1.29 25.78 -13.81
C HIS A 282 0.02 26.31 -13.25
N ASN A 283 0.31 26.02 -11.98
CA ASN A 283 1.50 26.48 -11.28
C ASN A 283 1.97 25.42 -10.29
N GLY A 284 3.24 25.46 -9.91
CA GLY A 284 3.85 24.43 -9.10
C GLY A 284 3.84 23.11 -9.87
N LYS A 285 3.73 22.01 -9.16
CA LYS A 285 3.64 20.70 -9.78
C LYS A 285 2.67 19.85 -8.90
N LYS A 286 1.96 18.86 -9.43
CA LYS A 286 1.21 17.84 -8.67
C LYS A 286 1.90 16.49 -8.73
#